data_AF-A8ST17-F1
#
_entry.id   AF-A8ST17-F1
#
_cell.length_a   1.000
_cell.length_b   1.000
_cell.length_c   1.000
_cell.angle_alpha   90.00
_cell.angle_beta   90.00
_cell.angle_gamma   90.00
#
_symmetry.space_group_name_H-M   'P 1'
#
loop_
_entity.id
_entity.type
_entity.pdbx_description
1 polymer ?
#
loop_
_entity_poly.entity_id
_entity_poly.type
_entity_poly.pdbx_seq_one_letter_code
_entity_poly.pdbx_strand_id
1 'polypeptide(L)' 'SRNSETGDPMLLNMAWTLNYYVTLGAPREKLVVGMASYGRAFKTASNAQHGLGIPTAGSAPAGL' A
#
# COMPACT_ATOMS: atom_id res chain seq x y z
N SER A 1 -9.72 4.24 1.35
CA SER A 1 -9.84 3.26 2.45
C SER A 1 -10.71 2.12 1.99
N ARG A 2 -10.30 0.87 2.23
CA ARG A 2 -11.16 -0.30 2.04
C ARG A 2 -12.10 -0.44 3.24
N ASN A 3 -13.29 -1.01 3.04
CA ASN A 3 -14.30 -1.15 4.08
C ASN A 3 -13.88 -2.07 5.23
N SER A 4 -12.81 -2.85 5.06
CA SER A 4 -12.29 -3.81 6.03
C SER A 4 -11.11 -3.28 6.86
N GLU A 5 -10.62 -2.07 6.57
CA GLU A 5 -9.49 -1.45 7.28
C GLU A 5 -10.00 -0.65 8.48
N THR A 6 -9.33 -0.79 9.62
CA THR A 6 -9.63 -0.03 10.85
C THR A 6 -8.32 0.54 11.42
N GLY A 7 -8.32 1.81 11.82
CA GLY A 7 -7.15 2.48 12.42
C GLY A 7 -6.11 2.94 11.38
N ASP A 8 -4.82 2.89 11.73
CA ASP A 8 -3.70 3.37 10.90
C ASP A 8 -3.69 2.85 9.45
N PRO A 9 -4.04 1.59 9.14
CA PRO A 9 -4.11 1.10 7.76
C PRO A 9 -5.03 1.92 6.86
N MET A 10 -6.06 2.59 7.41
CA MET A 10 -6.93 3.47 6.65
C MET A 10 -6.20 4.71 6.09
N LEU A 11 -5.06 5.07 6.67
CA LEU A 11 -4.24 6.23 6.28
C LEU A 11 -3.16 5.86 5.25
N LEU A 12 -2.79 4.59 5.16
CA LEU A 12 -1.70 4.07 4.31
C LEU A 12 -2.13 3.91 2.85
N ASN A 13 -2.71 4.96 2.27
CA ASN A 13 -3.09 5.00 0.86
C ASN A 13 -2.83 6.38 0.24
N MET A 14 -2.58 6.38 -1.06
CA MET A 14 -2.22 7.57 -1.83
C MET A 14 -3.28 8.67 -1.77
N ALA A 15 -4.56 8.32 -1.82
CA ALA A 15 -5.64 9.31 -1.80
C ALA A 15 -5.68 10.06 -0.47
N TRP A 16 -5.52 9.36 0.65
CA TRP A 16 -5.46 9.98 1.97
C TRP A 16 -4.22 10.89 2.08
N THR A 17 -3.05 10.40 1.71
CA THR A 17 -1.79 11.19 1.76
C THR A 17 -1.87 12.46 0.92
N LEU A 18 -2.41 12.40 -0.30
CA LEU A 18 -2.56 13.57 -1.15
C LEU A 18 -3.54 14.60 -0.56
N ASN A 19 -4.68 14.14 -0.06
CA ASN A 19 -5.63 15.02 0.62
C ASN A 19 -5.03 15.65 1.87
N TYR A 20 -4.24 14.89 2.64
CA TYR A 20 -3.53 15.41 3.81
C TYR A 20 -2.61 16.59 3.44
N TYR A 21 -1.77 16.45 2.42
CA TYR A 21 -0.92 17.57 1.97
C TYR A 21 -1.73 18.78 1.48
N VAL A 22 -2.84 18.56 0.77
CA VAL A 22 -3.74 19.64 0.36
C VAL A 22 -4.35 20.35 1.58
N THR A 23 -4.76 19.61 2.62
CA THR A 23 -5.29 20.23 3.85
C THR A 23 -4.25 21.04 4.61
N LEU A 24 -2.96 20.71 4.47
CA LEU A 24 -1.85 21.50 5.00
C LEU A 24 -1.48 22.71 4.13
N GLY A 25 -2.17 22.93 3.01
CA GLY A 25 -1.99 24.08 2.12
C GLY A 25 -1.12 23.81 0.89
N ALA A 26 -0.79 22.56 0.58
CA ALA A 26 -0.07 22.24 -0.65
C ALA A 26 -0.96 22.51 -1.90
N PRO A 27 -0.50 23.30 -2.88
CA PRO A 27 -1.23 23.50 -4.13
C PRO A 27 -1.34 22.19 -4.92
N ARG A 28 -2.56 21.83 -5.35
CA ARG A 28 -2.85 20.53 -5.99
C ARG A 28 -2.06 20.32 -7.27
N GLU A 29 -1.88 21.39 -8.04
CA GLU A 29 -1.24 21.39 -9.36
C GLU A 29 0.29 21.17 -9.25
N LYS A 30 0.84 21.32 -8.04
CA LYS A 30 2.26 21.10 -7.75
C LYS A 30 2.54 19.74 -7.09
N LEU A 31 1.51 18.94 -6.82
CA LEU A 31 1.66 17.61 -6.25
C LEU A 31 1.95 16.59 -7.36
N VAL A 32 3.20 16.14 -7.45
CA VAL A 32 3.60 15.08 -8.37
C VAL A 32 3.37 13.73 -7.71
N VAL A 33 2.46 12.94 -8.30
CA VAL A 33 2.12 11.60 -7.81
C VAL A 33 3.07 10.57 -8.41
N GLY A 34 3.85 9.91 -7.57
CA GLY A 34 4.74 8.83 -8.00
C GLY A 34 3.96 7.58 -8.40
N MET A 35 4.20 7.06 -9.60
CA MET A 35 3.69 5.76 -10.03
C MET A 35 4.78 4.71 -9.88
N ALA A 36 4.52 3.68 -9.07
CA ALA A 36 5.43 2.55 -8.93
C ALA A 36 5.28 1.62 -10.14
N SER A 37 6.31 1.55 -10.99
CA SER A 37 6.42 0.56 -12.08
C SER A 37 6.94 -0.80 -11.61
N TYR A 38 7.00 -1.02 -10.29
CA TYR A 38 7.45 -2.25 -9.66
C TYR A 38 6.45 -2.70 -8.59
N GLY A 39 6.44 -4.01 -8.32
CA GLY A 39 5.65 -4.62 -7.26
C GLY A 39 6.53 -5.07 -6.10
N ARG A 40 5.91 -5.29 -4.94
CA ARG A 40 6.49 -6.05 -3.83
C ARG A 40 5.73 -7.35 -3.68
N ALA A 41 6.45 -8.46 -3.60
CA ALA A 41 5.88 -9.80 -3.42
C ALA A 41 6.48 -10.48 -2.19
N PHE A 42 5.69 -11.36 -1.58
CA PHE A 42 6.06 -12.10 -0.37
C PHE A 42 5.77 -13.59 -0.56
N LYS A 43 6.60 -14.44 0.04
CA LYS A 43 6.33 -15.87 0.13
C LYS A 43 5.33 -16.12 1.25
N THR A 44 4.23 -16.81 0.97
CA THR A 44 3.24 -17.16 2.02
C THR A 44 3.78 -18.28 2.91
N ALA A 45 3.37 -18.32 4.17
CA ALA A 45 3.76 -19.41 5.08
C ALA A 45 3.07 -20.74 4.73
N SER A 46 1.93 -20.69 4.03
CA SER A 46 1.17 -21.85 3.58
C SER A 46 0.57 -21.60 2.21
N ASN A 47 0.61 -22.62 1.34
CA ASN A 47 -0.01 -22.58 0.01
C ASN A 47 -1.56 -22.62 0.06
N ALA A 48 -2.14 -23.01 1.20
CA ALA A 48 -3.59 -23.08 1.36
C ALA A 48 -4.24 -21.74 1.76
N GLN A 49 -3.43 -20.73 2.09
CA GLN A 49 -3.92 -19.40 2.48
C GLN A 49 -3.58 -18.40 1.37
N HIS A 50 -4.61 -17.74 0.86
CA HIS A 50 -4.49 -16.67 -0.14
C HIS A 50 -5.37 -15.49 0.28
N GLY A 51 -4.80 -14.30 0.39
CA GLY A 51 -5.52 -13.11 0.84
C GLY A 51 -4.60 -12.02 1.37
N LEU A 52 -5.19 -10.88 1.72
CA LEU A 52 -4.46 -9.79 2.37
C LEU A 52 -4.21 -10.12 3.85
N GLY A 53 -3.01 -9.81 4.34
CA GLY A 53 -2.66 -9.94 5.76
C GLY A 53 -2.34 -11.36 6.22
N ILE A 54 -2.25 -12.34 5.32
CA ILE A 54 -1.87 -13.72 5.68
C ILE A 54 -0.40 -13.79 6.14
N PRO A 55 -0.04 -14.77 6.99
CA PRO A 55 1.34 -14.97 7.43
C PRO A 55 2.29 -15.19 6.25
N THR A 56 3.45 -14.55 6.30
CA THR A 56 4.49 -14.65 5.27
C THR A 56 5.73 -15.36 5.81
N ALA A 57 6.39 -16.14 4.96
CA ALA A 57 7.68 -16.78 5.23
C ALA A 57 8.87 -15.90 4.79
N GLY A 58 8.62 -14.64 4.44
CA GLY A 58 9.62 -13.65 4.04
C GLY A 58 9.42 -13.09 2.63
N SER A 59 10.46 -12.42 2.13
CA SER A 59 10.49 -11.89 0.76
C SER A 59 10.21 -12.97 -0.27
N ALA A 60 9.48 -12.62 -1.33
CA ALA A 60 9.38 -13.51 -2.49
C ALA A 60 10.77 -13.75 -3.09
N PRO A 61 10.97 -14.90 -3.76
CA PRO A 61 12.18 -15.13 -4.56
C PRO A 61 12.43 -13.95 -5.49
N ALA A 62 13.69 -13.51 -5.59
CA ALA A 62 14.07 -12.45 -6.50
C ALA A 62 14.07 -13.00 -7.93
N GLY A 63 13.28 -12.37 -8.82
CA GLY A 63 13.26 -12.66 -10.25
C GLY A 63 12.32 -13.80 -10.69
N LEU A 64 12.01 -13.78 -11.99
CA LEU A 64 11.69 -14.97 -12.78
C LEU A 64 13.01 -15.64 -13.19
#